data_AF-A0A4R2HFT4-F1
#
_entry.id   AF-A0A4R2HFT4-F1
#
_cell.length_a   1.000
_cell.length_b   1.000
_cell.length_c   1.000
_cell.angle_alpha   90.00
_cell.angle_beta   90.00
_cell.angle_gamma   90.00
#
_symmetry.space_group_name_H-M   'P 1'
#
loop_
_entity.id
_entity.type
_entity.pdbx_description
1 polymer ?
#
loop_
_entity_poly.entity_id
_entity_poly.type
_entity_poly.pdbx_seq_one_letter_code
_entity_poly.pdbx_strand_id
1 'polypeptide(L)'
;MQAAEVTPGRTFAARFDHDEDFYTALNDFCRTHDIRQAFIPMFIAGLRNVELVGSCERIEDPEAPVWSSVHLEYVEALGGGTLAYDEETSELRPHIHVSVGLKTHSASGYTSHLLGATVQFLTEMYVVEVADPTWSRPRNPSLYDVPLLTFNS
;
A
#
# COMPACT_ATOMS: atom_id res chain seq x y z
N MET A 1 -5.24 -21.40 -4.05
CA MET A 1 -3.98 -21.09 -3.36
C MET A 1 -2.87 -21.09 -4.40
N GLN A 2 -2.08 -20.02 -4.47
CA GLN A 2 -0.83 -19.96 -5.22
C GLN A 2 0.30 -19.71 -4.22
N ALA A 3 1.47 -20.26 -4.49
CA ALA A 3 2.67 -20.00 -3.70
C ALA A 3 3.88 -20.01 -4.65
N ALA A 4 4.86 -19.18 -4.34
CA ALA A 4 6.14 -19.16 -5.02
C ALA A 4 7.26 -18.98 -3.98
N GLU A 5 8.38 -19.67 -4.19
CA GLU A 5 9.62 -19.35 -3.49
C GLU A 5 10.13 -18.02 -4.01
N VAL A 6 10.60 -17.14 -3.12
CA VAL A 6 11.09 -15.81 -3.50
C VAL A 6 12.60 -15.73 -3.30
N THR A 7 13.30 -15.20 -4.30
CA THR A 7 14.69 -14.77 -4.15
C THR A 7 14.68 -13.31 -3.68
N PRO A 8 15.15 -13.02 -2.46
CA PRO A 8 15.23 -11.64 -1.99
C PRO A 8 16.29 -10.88 -2.79
N GLY A 9 15.93 -9.66 -3.20
CA GLY A 9 16.82 -8.69 -3.79
C GLY A 9 17.46 -7.78 -2.74
N ARG A 10 17.63 -6.52 -3.09
CA ARG A 10 18.17 -5.47 -2.21
C ARG A 10 17.15 -5.13 -1.12
N THR A 11 17.65 -4.80 0.08
CA THR A 11 16.83 -4.27 1.17
C THR A 11 17.16 -2.81 1.40
N PHE A 12 16.13 -1.98 1.53
CA PHE A 12 16.27 -0.55 1.74
C PHE A 12 15.55 -0.12 3.01
N ALA A 13 16.16 0.78 3.76
CA ALA A 13 15.46 1.63 4.69
C ALA A 13 15.10 2.92 3.94
N ALA A 14 13.82 3.24 3.87
CA ALA A 14 13.29 4.44 3.25
C ALA A 14 12.65 5.33 4.31
N ARG A 15 12.86 6.64 4.15
CA ARG A 15 12.19 7.67 4.92
C ARG A 15 11.49 8.61 3.95
N PHE A 16 10.21 8.89 4.22
CA PHE A 16 9.48 9.98 3.57
C PHE A 16 9.39 11.13 4.54
N ASP A 17 9.51 12.34 4.04
CA ASP A 17 9.60 13.58 4.81
C ASP A 17 8.24 14.27 4.98
N HIS A 18 8.22 15.23 5.90
CA HIS A 18 7.06 16.05 6.19
C HIS A 18 6.46 16.69 4.92
N ASP A 19 5.14 16.66 4.81
CA ASP A 19 4.34 17.19 3.70
C ASP A 19 4.52 16.46 2.35
N GLU A 20 5.26 15.35 2.27
CA GLU A 20 5.26 14.50 1.09
C GLU A 20 3.95 13.72 0.93
N ASP A 21 3.53 13.53 -0.32
CA ASP A 21 2.50 12.55 -0.67
C ASP A 21 3.11 11.14 -0.64
N PHE A 22 2.47 10.24 0.11
CA PHE A 22 3.00 8.90 0.39
C PHE A 22 3.24 8.09 -0.89
N TYR A 23 2.29 8.11 -1.83
CA TYR A 23 2.38 7.29 -3.05
C TYR A 23 3.33 7.90 -4.07
N THR A 24 3.39 9.22 -4.16
CA THR A 24 4.38 9.93 -4.99
C THR A 24 5.79 9.62 -4.50
N ALA A 25 6.05 9.76 -3.20
CA ALA A 25 7.36 9.45 -2.62
C ALA A 25 7.75 7.97 -2.79
N LEU A 26 6.79 7.04 -2.60
CA LEU A 26 7.01 5.61 -2.82
C LEU A 26 7.34 5.29 -4.28
N ASN A 27 6.61 5.88 -5.24
CA ASN A 27 6.87 5.70 -6.66
C ASN A 27 8.24 6.26 -7.05
N ASP A 28 8.59 7.45 -6.55
CA ASP A 28 9.88 8.08 -6.82
C ASP A 28 11.04 7.28 -6.24
N PHE A 29 10.87 6.76 -5.02
CA PHE A 29 11.82 5.84 -4.40
C PHE A 29 12.03 4.59 -5.26
N CYS A 30 10.94 3.92 -5.67
CA CYS A 30 11.04 2.70 -6.48
C CYS A 30 11.68 2.96 -7.84
N ARG A 31 11.31 4.07 -8.50
CA ARG A 31 11.91 4.49 -9.78
C ARG A 31 13.40 4.79 -9.64
N THR A 32 13.79 5.52 -8.59
CA THR A 32 15.19 5.90 -8.35
C THR A 32 16.10 4.68 -8.13
N HIS A 33 15.57 3.65 -7.50
CA HIS A 33 16.30 2.42 -7.20
C HIS A 33 16.05 1.27 -8.18
N ASP A 34 15.26 1.50 -9.24
CA ASP A 34 14.84 0.49 -10.21
C ASP A 34 14.22 -0.74 -9.52
N ILE A 35 13.27 -0.51 -8.62
CA ILE A 35 12.50 -1.55 -7.92
C ILE A 35 11.18 -1.74 -8.65
N ARG A 36 10.98 -2.93 -9.22
CA ARG A 36 9.72 -3.32 -9.88
C ARG A 36 8.79 -4.12 -8.97
N GLN A 37 9.33 -4.79 -7.96
CA GLN A 37 8.56 -5.66 -7.08
C GLN A 37 9.24 -5.82 -5.74
N ALA A 38 8.43 -5.79 -4.68
CA ALA A 38 8.91 -5.84 -3.31
C ALA A 38 7.78 -6.22 -2.37
N PHE A 39 8.13 -6.63 -1.16
CA PHE A 39 7.22 -6.56 -0.03
C PHE A 39 7.73 -5.53 0.98
N ILE A 40 6.77 -4.86 1.61
CA ILE A 40 6.99 -3.91 2.70
C ILE A 40 6.50 -4.63 3.95
N PRO A 41 7.38 -5.27 4.73
CA PRO A 41 6.96 -6.06 5.89
C PRO A 41 6.29 -5.19 6.94
N MET A 42 6.79 -3.95 7.09
CA MET A 42 6.27 -2.98 8.05
C MET A 42 6.76 -1.57 7.72
N PHE A 43 5.94 -0.57 8.03
CA PHE A 43 6.37 0.80 8.23
C PHE A 43 5.60 1.45 9.38
N ILE A 44 6.18 2.47 9.99
CA ILE A 44 5.50 3.40 10.88
C ILE A 44 5.47 4.79 10.24
N ALA A 45 4.40 5.54 10.46
CA ALA A 45 4.29 6.89 9.93
C ALA A 45 3.39 7.78 10.79
N GLY A 46 3.76 9.05 10.95
CA GLY A 46 2.79 10.09 11.27
C GLY A 46 2.16 10.57 9.98
N LEU A 47 0.83 10.67 9.91
CA LEU A 47 0.12 11.12 8.70
C LEU A 47 -0.86 12.25 9.03
N ARG A 48 -0.85 13.31 8.22
CA ARG A 48 -1.70 14.49 8.41
C ARG A 48 -3.11 14.22 7.89
N ASN A 49 -3.19 13.69 6.68
CA ASN A 49 -4.43 13.31 5.99
C ASN A 49 -4.27 11.86 5.54
N VAL A 50 -5.31 11.06 5.71
CA VAL A 50 -5.35 9.66 5.28
C VAL A 50 -6.72 9.35 4.69
N GLU A 51 -6.72 8.70 3.54
CA GLU A 51 -7.90 8.13 2.91
C GLU A 51 -7.82 6.61 3.02
N LEU A 52 -8.80 6.01 3.69
CA LEU A 52 -8.92 4.57 3.85
C LEU A 52 -10.17 4.07 3.15
N VAL A 53 -10.10 2.88 2.52
CA VAL A 53 -11.33 2.21 2.05
C VAL A 53 -12.26 2.01 3.23
N GLY A 54 -13.50 2.46 3.09
CA GLY A 54 -14.49 2.37 4.15
C GLY A 54 -15.76 3.12 3.78
N SER A 55 -16.89 2.67 4.31
CA SER A 55 -18.18 3.28 4.04
C SER A 55 -18.94 3.56 5.32
N CYS A 56 -19.61 4.71 5.39
CA CYS A 56 -20.68 4.98 6.35
C CYS A 56 -22.06 4.61 5.81
N GLU A 57 -22.15 4.24 4.53
CA GLU A 57 -23.38 3.86 3.85
C GLU A 57 -23.61 2.35 3.90
N ARG A 58 -24.85 1.94 3.64
CA ARG A 58 -25.21 0.53 3.55
C ARG A 58 -24.52 -0.10 2.32
N ILE A 59 -23.74 -1.15 2.57
CA ILE A 59 -23.15 -1.96 1.50
C ILE A 59 -24.25 -2.85 0.91
N GLU A 60 -24.49 -2.75 -0.40
CA GLU A 60 -25.51 -3.53 -1.10
C GLU A 60 -25.04 -4.93 -1.47
N ASP A 61 -23.81 -5.03 -1.99
CA ASP A 61 -23.12 -6.28 -2.27
C ASP A 61 -21.89 -6.38 -1.34
N PRO A 62 -21.94 -7.21 -0.28
CA PRO A 62 -20.82 -7.37 0.64
C PRO A 62 -19.64 -8.16 0.05
N GLU A 63 -19.82 -8.82 -1.10
CA GLU A 63 -18.73 -9.53 -1.81
C GLU A 63 -17.95 -8.59 -2.74
N ALA A 64 -18.57 -7.49 -3.17
CA ALA A 64 -17.92 -6.47 -3.98
C ALA A 64 -16.93 -5.62 -3.15
N PRO A 65 -15.83 -5.14 -3.76
CA PRO A 65 -14.98 -4.14 -3.12
C PRO A 65 -15.75 -2.87 -2.78
N VAL A 66 -15.43 -2.30 -1.62
CA VAL A 66 -15.91 -0.97 -1.25
C VAL A 66 -15.02 0.06 -1.94
N TRP A 67 -15.63 0.91 -2.77
CA TRP A 67 -14.93 1.95 -3.53
C TRP A 67 -15.02 3.34 -2.89
N SER A 68 -15.78 3.47 -1.80
CA SER A 68 -15.81 4.69 -0.99
C SER A 68 -14.63 4.76 -0.02
N SER A 69 -14.35 5.97 0.43
CA SER A 69 -13.29 6.25 1.39
C SER A 69 -13.86 6.94 2.64
N VAL A 70 -13.16 6.73 3.75
CA VAL A 70 -13.24 7.57 4.93
C VAL A 70 -11.97 8.42 5.03
N HIS A 71 -12.14 9.67 5.46
CA HIS A 71 -11.05 10.63 5.62
C HIS A 71 -10.73 10.78 7.10
N LEU A 72 -9.46 10.58 7.46
CA LEU A 72 -8.96 10.71 8.82
C LEU A 72 -7.80 11.71 8.83
N GLU A 73 -7.72 12.49 9.92
CA GLU A 73 -6.68 13.50 10.09
C GLU A 73 -5.84 13.23 11.35
N TYR A 74 -4.56 13.61 11.28
CA TYR A 74 -3.61 13.56 12.39
C TYR A 74 -3.54 12.19 13.06
N VAL A 75 -3.05 11.21 12.32
CA VAL A 75 -2.97 9.81 12.77
C VAL A 75 -1.54 9.33 12.95
N GLU A 76 -1.35 8.35 13.81
CA GLU A 76 -0.17 7.48 13.84
C GLU A 76 -0.52 6.17 13.13
N ALA A 77 0.31 5.74 12.19
CA ALA A 77 0.05 4.59 11.33
C ALA A 77 1.10 3.49 11.52
N LEU A 78 0.63 2.25 11.52
CA LEU A 78 1.41 1.04 11.30
C LEU A 78 0.89 0.40 10.01
N GLY A 79 1.76 0.15 9.04
CA GLY A 79 1.35 -0.38 7.74
C GLY A 79 2.29 -1.40 7.15
N GLY A 80 1.86 -1.98 6.04
CA GLY A 80 2.63 -2.95 5.26
C GLY A 80 1.95 -3.23 3.93
N GLY A 81 2.64 -3.95 3.04
CA GLY A 81 2.06 -4.23 1.74
C GLY A 81 3.01 -4.89 0.75
N THR A 82 2.60 -4.88 -0.52
CA THR A 82 3.37 -5.46 -1.62
C THR A 82 3.35 -4.54 -2.83
N LEU A 83 4.44 -4.52 -3.58
CA LEU A 83 4.62 -3.74 -4.79
C LEU A 83 4.71 -4.69 -5.97
N ALA A 84 3.99 -4.38 -7.04
CA ALA A 84 4.05 -5.11 -8.30
C ALA A 84 4.10 -4.10 -9.43
N TYR A 85 4.93 -4.32 -10.43
CA TYR A 85 5.01 -3.46 -11.60
C TYR A 85 4.06 -3.96 -12.68
N ASP A 86 3.40 -3.03 -13.34
CA ASP A 86 2.50 -3.27 -14.45
C ASP A 86 3.24 -2.86 -15.73
N GLU A 87 3.72 -3.86 -16.49
CA GLU A 87 4.49 -3.62 -17.71
C GLU A 87 3.66 -2.93 -18.80
N GLU A 88 2.34 -3.14 -18.84
CA GLU A 88 1.47 -2.55 -19.87
C GLU A 88 1.32 -1.04 -19.68
N THR A 89 1.16 -0.62 -18.42
CA THR A 89 1.01 0.81 -18.07
C THR A 89 2.33 1.46 -17.70
N SER A 90 3.39 0.67 -17.50
CA SER A 90 4.67 1.14 -16.96
C SER A 90 4.52 1.83 -15.60
N GLU A 91 3.60 1.32 -14.77
CA GLU A 91 3.26 1.88 -13.47
C GLU A 91 3.53 0.87 -12.35
N LEU A 92 3.96 1.37 -11.19
CA LEU A 92 3.95 0.58 -9.97
C LEU A 92 2.52 0.47 -9.44
N ARG A 93 2.14 -0.70 -8.96
CA ARG A 93 0.85 -1.02 -8.32
C ARG A 93 1.06 -1.42 -6.86
N PRO A 94 1.23 -0.45 -5.94
CA PRO A 94 1.27 -0.71 -4.52
C PRO A 94 -0.07 -1.29 -4.03
N HIS A 95 0.01 -2.25 -3.11
CA HIS A 95 -1.13 -2.70 -2.33
C HIS A 95 -0.77 -2.58 -0.86
N ILE A 96 -1.21 -1.48 -0.25
CA ILE A 96 -0.85 -1.09 1.11
C ILE A 96 -2.08 -1.16 2.01
N HIS A 97 -1.90 -1.75 3.19
CA HIS A 97 -2.88 -1.73 4.28
C HIS A 97 -2.24 -1.06 5.49
N VAL A 98 -3.07 -0.37 6.26
CA VAL A 98 -2.63 0.35 7.47
C VAL A 98 -3.63 0.15 8.60
N SER A 99 -3.12 0.18 9.82
CA SER A 99 -3.85 0.42 11.05
C SER A 99 -3.44 1.79 11.58
N VAL A 100 -4.39 2.67 11.80
CA VAL A 100 -4.13 4.06 12.20
C VAL A 100 -4.84 4.40 13.51
N GLY A 101 -4.18 5.14 14.39
CA GLY A 101 -4.74 5.66 15.64
C GLY A 101 -4.94 7.18 15.57
N LEU A 102 -6.15 7.66 15.86
CA LEU A 102 -6.47 9.10 15.90
C LEU A 102 -5.83 9.78 17.11
N LYS A 103 -4.93 10.74 16.90
CA LYS A 103 -4.29 11.52 17.98
C LYS A 103 -5.31 12.35 18.76
N THR A 104 -6.31 12.87 18.06
CA THR A 104 -7.34 13.76 18.61
C THR A 104 -8.46 13.02 19.32
N HIS A 105 -8.49 11.68 19.26
CA HIS A 105 -9.60 10.88 19.74
C HIS A 105 -9.13 9.61 20.47
N SER A 106 -8.38 9.78 21.56
CA SER A 106 -7.98 8.71 22.49
C SER A 106 -7.34 7.47 21.84
N ALA A 107 -6.63 7.65 20.73
CA ALA A 107 -6.04 6.56 19.94
C ALA A 107 -7.05 5.54 19.39
N SER A 108 -8.31 5.94 19.13
CA SER A 108 -9.27 5.11 18.41
C SER A 108 -8.72 4.69 17.04
N GLY A 109 -8.82 3.39 16.78
CA GLY A 109 -8.15 2.71 15.68
C GLY A 109 -9.05 2.47 14.47
N TYR A 110 -8.48 2.62 13.27
CA TYR A 110 -9.10 2.25 12.00
C TYR A 110 -8.10 1.41 11.19
N THR A 111 -8.57 0.31 10.59
CA THR A 111 -7.72 -0.58 9.81
C THR A 111 -8.37 -0.82 8.46
N SER A 112 -7.65 -0.53 7.37
CA SER A 112 -8.14 -0.79 6.01
C SER A 112 -7.04 -0.63 4.96
N HIS A 113 -7.45 -0.75 3.69
CA HIS A 113 -6.66 -0.43 2.52
C HIS A 113 -6.41 1.08 2.41
N LEU A 114 -5.16 1.48 2.15
CA LEU A 114 -4.75 2.88 2.03
C LEU A 114 -4.97 3.39 0.60
N LEU A 115 -5.75 4.46 0.43
CA LEU A 115 -6.02 5.09 -0.87
C LEU A 115 -5.14 6.31 -1.13
N GLY A 116 -4.77 7.05 -0.08
CA GLY A 116 -3.90 8.20 -0.16
C GLY A 116 -3.50 8.70 1.23
N ALA A 117 -2.34 9.33 1.33
CA ALA A 117 -1.90 9.96 2.57
C ALA A 117 -0.87 11.06 2.36
N THR A 118 -0.91 12.07 3.23
CA THR A 118 0.12 13.09 3.37
C THR A 118 0.92 12.85 4.65
N VAL A 119 2.24 12.79 4.52
CA VAL A 119 3.15 12.53 5.65
C VAL A 119 3.17 13.69 6.64
N GLN A 120 3.04 13.39 7.92
CA GLN A 120 3.27 14.29 9.03
C GLN A 120 4.47 13.81 9.84
N PHE A 121 5.55 14.59 9.79
CA PHE A 121 6.85 14.33 10.42
C PHE A 121 7.71 13.41 9.57
N LEU A 122 7.38 12.12 9.52
CA LEU A 122 8.11 11.15 8.71
C LEU A 122 7.36 9.81 8.58
N THR A 123 7.79 9.04 7.57
CA THR A 123 7.60 7.59 7.48
C THR A 123 8.93 6.89 7.73
N GLU A 124 8.94 5.77 8.45
CA GLU A 124 10.08 4.82 8.52
C GLU A 124 9.64 3.49 7.91
N MET A 125 10.22 3.13 6.77
CA MET A 125 9.80 1.98 5.97
C MET A 125 10.97 1.08 5.62
N TYR A 126 10.75 -0.23 5.68
CA TYR A 126 11.66 -1.21 5.09
C TYR A 126 11.06 -1.72 3.78
N VAL A 127 11.82 -1.67 2.69
CA VAL A 127 11.43 -2.23 1.40
C VAL A 127 12.37 -3.39 1.08
N VAL A 128 11.80 -4.58 0.96
CA VAL A 128 12.54 -5.79 0.60
C VAL A 128 12.19 -6.14 -0.84
N GLU A 129 13.11 -5.83 -1.76
CA GLU A 129 12.97 -6.16 -3.17
C GLU A 129 12.84 -7.67 -3.37
N VAL A 130 12.06 -8.07 -4.37
CA VAL A 130 12.00 -9.46 -4.83
C VAL A 130 12.69 -9.55 -6.18
N ALA A 131 13.77 -10.33 -6.27
CA ALA A 131 14.50 -10.51 -7.53
C ALA A 131 13.83 -11.55 -8.44
N ASP A 132 13.18 -12.55 -7.85
CA ASP A 132 12.52 -13.66 -8.56
C ASP A 132 11.48 -14.33 -7.64
N PRO A 133 10.37 -14.90 -8.16
CA PRO A 133 9.87 -14.78 -9.53
C PRO A 133 9.39 -13.36 -9.84
N THR A 134 9.14 -13.09 -11.12
CA THR A 134 8.34 -11.90 -11.44
C THR A 134 6.90 -12.09 -10.98
N TRP A 135 6.27 -11.03 -10.48
CA TRP A 135 4.85 -11.05 -10.18
C TRP A 135 4.13 -9.81 -10.69
N SER A 136 2.84 -9.95 -10.91
CA SER A 136 1.98 -8.90 -11.46
C SER A 136 0.63 -8.87 -10.73
N ARG A 137 -0.24 -7.95 -11.13
CA ARG A 137 -1.62 -7.88 -10.62
C ARG A 137 -2.64 -7.80 -11.76
N PRO A 138 -2.81 -8.84 -12.57
CA PRO A 138 -3.86 -8.85 -13.57
C PRO A 138 -5.21 -8.67 -12.88
N ARG A 139 -6.09 -7.90 -13.54
CA ARG A 139 -7.47 -7.77 -13.10
C ARG A 139 -8.21 -9.07 -13.37
N ASN A 140 -9.09 -9.47 -12.45
CA ASN A 140 -9.89 -10.67 -12.61
C ASN A 140 -11.35 -10.32 -12.94
N PRO A 141 -11.80 -10.48 -14.21
CA PRO A 141 -13.17 -10.14 -14.61
C PRO A 141 -14.26 -10.93 -13.88
N SER A 142 -13.95 -12.11 -13.34
CA SER A 142 -14.91 -12.90 -12.56
C SER A 142 -14.97 -12.52 -11.08
N LEU A 143 -14.08 -11.64 -10.62
CA LEU A 143 -13.99 -11.16 -9.24
C LEU A 143 -13.93 -9.63 -9.21
N TYR A 144 -14.99 -8.99 -9.71
CA TYR A 144 -15.19 -7.53 -9.66
C TYR A 144 -14.03 -6.73 -10.27
N ASP A 145 -13.28 -7.32 -11.21
CA ASP A 145 -12.14 -6.71 -11.88
C ASP A 145 -11.02 -6.25 -10.92
N VAL A 146 -10.94 -6.89 -9.75
CA VAL A 146 -9.94 -6.60 -8.72
C VAL A 146 -8.56 -7.06 -9.20
N PRO A 147 -7.51 -6.23 -9.05
CA PRO A 147 -6.13 -6.63 -9.37
C PRO A 147 -5.59 -7.60 -8.32
N LEU A 148 -5.28 -8.84 -8.73
CA LEU A 148 -4.87 -9.92 -7.82
C LEU A 148 -3.40 -10.29 -8.01
N LEU A 149 -2.66 -10.41 -6.90
CA LEU A 149 -1.26 -10.84 -6.95
C LEU A 149 -1.16 -12.21 -7.64
N THR A 150 -0.34 -12.26 -8.69
CA THR A 150 -0.10 -13.46 -9.48
C THR A 150 1.40 -13.64 -9.66
N PHE A 151 1.92 -14.83 -9.34
CA PHE A 151 3.32 -15.18 -9.55
C PHE A 151 3.51 -15.75 -10.95
N ASN A 152 4.43 -15.19 -11.71
CA ASN A 152 4.75 -15.65 -13.05
C ASN A 152 5.91 -16.65 -12.95
N SER A 153 5.65 -17.91 -13.30
CA SER A 153 6.62 -18.99 -13.35
C SER A 153 7.29 -19.11 -14.72
#